data_AF-A0A7J9W813-F1
#
_entry.id   AF-A0A7J9W813-F1
#
_cell.length_a   1.000
_cell.length_b   1.000
_cell.length_c   1.000
_cell.angle_alpha   90.00
_cell.angle_beta   90.00
_cell.angle_gamma   90.00
#
_symmetry.space_group_name_H-M   'P 1'
#
loop_
_entity.id
_entity.type
_entity.pdbx_description
1 polymer ?
#
loop_
_entity_poly.entity_id
_entity_poly.type
_entity_poly.pdbx_seq_one_letter_code
_entity_poly.pdbx_strand_id
1 'polypeptide(L)' 'MAHSDLLDPETRSVDWHDHDEAEVRASTRKLVELAAAEGVALIVHSHDREQWPTLRHAPSHYD' A
#
# COMPACT_ATOMS: atom_id res chain seq x y z
N MET A 1 0.16 4.05 13.01
CA MET A 1 -0.64 4.64 11.94
C MET A 1 -0.76 3.55 10.91
N ALA A 2 -1.93 2.93 10.80
CA ALA A 2 -2.23 2.03 9.69
C ALA A 2 -2.18 2.84 8.40
N HIS A 3 -1.49 2.31 7.38
CA HIS A 3 -1.37 2.93 6.07
C HIS A 3 -2.41 2.41 5.08
N SER A 4 -3.48 1.78 5.56
CA SER A 4 -4.60 1.36 4.71
C SER A 4 -5.28 2.55 4.01
N ASP A 5 -5.14 3.76 4.56
CA ASP A 5 -5.60 5.01 3.96
C ASP A 5 -4.81 5.41 2.70
N LEU A 6 -3.57 4.93 2.55
CA LEU A 6 -2.75 5.16 1.35
C LEU A 6 -3.24 4.40 0.11
N LEU A 7 -4.19 3.47 0.27
CA LEU A 7 -4.78 2.72 -0.85
C LEU A 7 -5.96 3.42 -1.51
N ASP A 8 -6.49 4.50 -0.93
CA ASP A 8 -7.53 5.28 -1.60
C ASP A 8 -6.87 6.39 -2.43
N PRO A 9 -6.88 6.32 -3.77
CA PRO A 9 -6.26 7.35 -4.61
C PRO A 9 -6.91 8.73 -4.47
N GLU A 10 -8.14 8.83 -3.97
CA GLU A 10 -8.85 10.10 -3.80
C GLU A 10 -8.59 10.69 -2.41
N THR A 11 -8.46 9.86 -1.38
CA THR A 11 -8.34 10.35 0.01
C THR A 11 -6.97 10.15 0.64
N ARG A 12 -6.01 9.46 -0.01
CA ARG A 12 -4.68 9.29 0.55
C ARG A 12 -4.02 10.62 0.86
N SER A 13 -3.31 10.69 1.98
CA SER A 13 -2.47 11.83 2.31
C SER A 13 -1.33 11.96 1.29
N VAL A 14 -0.99 13.21 0.97
CA VAL A 14 0.13 13.59 0.11
C VAL A 14 1.10 14.39 0.97
N ASP A 15 2.35 13.97 1.02
CA ASP A 15 3.38 14.67 1.82
C ASP A 15 4.60 15.09 0.98
N TRP A 16 5.66 15.54 1.64
CA TRP A 16 6.86 16.05 0.98
C TRP A 16 7.65 14.99 0.20
N HIS A 17 7.39 13.69 0.41
CA HIS A 17 7.90 12.60 -0.41
C HIS A 17 7.11 12.39 -1.69
N ASP A 18 5.90 12.93 -1.79
CA ASP A 18 5.04 12.85 -2.98
C ASP A 18 5.33 14.04 -3.90
N HIS A 19 6.34 13.87 -4.76
CA HIS A 19 6.83 14.93 -5.64
C HIS A 19 5.82 15.40 -6.70
N ASP A 20 4.87 14.54 -7.07
CA ASP A 20 3.79 14.83 -8.01
C ASP A 20 2.51 14.17 -7.51
N GLU A 21 1.58 14.98 -6.99
CA GLU A 21 0.33 14.51 -6.45
C GLU A 21 -0.52 13.76 -7.50
N ALA A 22 -0.57 14.24 -8.74
CA ALA A 22 -1.42 13.65 -9.76
C ALA A 22 -0.92 12.24 -10.14
N GLU A 23 0.39 12.09 -10.32
CA GLU A 23 1.02 10.79 -10.61
C GLU A 23 0.94 9.82 -9.42
N VAL A 24 1.05 10.33 -8.19
CA VAL A 24 0.86 9.52 -6.98
C VAL A 24 -0.57 8.95 -6.89
N ARG A 25 -1.58 9.77 -7.17
CA ARG A 25 -2.98 9.32 -7.20
C ARG A 25 -3.21 8.33 -8.36
N ALA A 26 -2.71 8.63 -9.55
CA ALA A 26 -2.83 7.76 -10.72
C ALA A 26 -2.17 6.39 -10.51
N SER A 27 -0.95 6.37 -9.96
CA SER A 27 -0.23 5.13 -9.65
C SER A 27 -0.90 4.33 -8.52
N THR A 28 -1.39 4.98 -7.47
CA THR A 28 -2.17 4.34 -6.39
C THR A 28 -3.40 3.65 -6.97
N ARG A 29 -4.18 4.35 -7.80
CA ARG A 29 -5.38 3.79 -8.47
C ARG A 29 -5.03 2.55 -9.28
N LYS A 30 -3.99 2.64 -10.11
CA LYS A 30 -3.52 1.52 -10.95
C LYS A 30 -3.17 0.29 -10.12
N LEU A 31 -2.45 0.45 -9.01
CA LEU A 31 -2.02 -0.67 -8.17
C LEU A 31 -3.20 -1.34 -7.45
N VAL A 32 -4.15 -0.55 -6.97
CA VAL A 32 -5.36 -1.04 -6.29
C VAL A 32 -6.27 -1.79 -7.26
N GLU A 33 -6.49 -1.24 -8.46
CA GLU A 33 -7.24 -1.90 -9.52
C GLU A 33 -6.58 -3.22 -9.95
N LEU A 34 -5.24 -3.23 -10.08
CA LEU A 34 -4.48 -4.44 -10.40
C LEU A 34 -4.63 -5.49 -9.30
N ALA A 35 -4.46 -5.10 -8.02
CA ALA A 35 -4.59 -6.01 -6.89
C ALA A 35 -6.00 -6.65 -6.82
N ALA A 36 -7.03 -5.86 -7.10
CA ALA A 36 -8.41 -6.33 -7.19
C ALA A 36 -8.62 -7.29 -8.37
N ALA A 37 -8.10 -6.95 -9.57
CA ALA A 37 -8.24 -7.76 -10.76
C ALA A 37 -7.53 -9.12 -10.65
N GLU A 38 -6.36 -9.15 -9.99
CA GLU A 38 -5.58 -10.36 -9.76
C GLU A 38 -6.03 -11.16 -8.52
N GLY A 39 -6.96 -10.61 -7.73
CA GLY A 39 -7.47 -11.27 -6.51
C GLY A 39 -6.38 -11.57 -5.49
N VAL A 40 -5.42 -10.66 -5.31
CA VAL A 40 -4.26 -10.90 -4.44
C VAL A 40 -4.69 -11.14 -2.99
N ALA A 41 -4.01 -12.07 -2.32
CA ALA A 41 -4.33 -12.42 -0.93
C ALA A 41 -3.79 -11.42 0.10
N LEU A 42 -2.77 -10.62 -0.24
CA LEU A 42 -2.12 -9.68 0.66
C LEU A 42 -1.47 -8.52 -0.11
N ILE A 43 -1.77 -7.29 0.30
CA ILE A 43 -1.02 -6.08 -0.08
C ILE A 43 -0.13 -5.71 1.10
N VAL A 44 1.18 -5.61 0.86
CA VAL A 44 2.15 -5.20 1.88
C VAL A 44 2.44 -3.71 1.73
N HIS A 45 2.16 -2.93 2.77
CA HIS A 45 2.42 -1.51 2.83
C HIS A 45 3.81 -1.24 3.40
N SER A 46 4.54 -0.35 2.74
CA SER A 46 5.80 0.16 3.29
C SER A 46 5.51 1.05 4.50
N HIS A 47 6.39 0.99 5.50
CA HIS A 47 6.35 1.82 6.73
C HIS A 47 5.10 1.65 7.61
N ASP A 48 4.28 0.62 7.41
CA ASP A 48 3.09 0.38 8.24
C ASP A 48 3.44 -0.32 9.54
N ARG A 49 3.49 0.47 10.62
CA ARG A 49 3.80 -0.01 11.97
C ARG A 49 2.75 -0.99 12.50
N GLU A 50 1.51 -0.92 12.04
CA GLU A 50 0.41 -1.77 12.52
C GLU A 50 0.35 -3.08 11.73
N GLN A 51 0.65 -3.05 10.43
CA GLN A 51 0.76 -4.25 9.61
C GLN A 51 2.05 -5.03 9.90
N TRP A 52 3.18 -4.35 10.12
CA TRP A 52 4.49 -5.00 10.26
C TRP A 52 4.50 -6.18 11.25
N PRO A 53 3.94 -6.08 12.48
CA PRO A 53 3.91 -7.19 13.43
C PRO A 53 3.09 -8.40 12.97
N THR A 54 2.18 -8.25 11.98
CA THR A 54 1.33 -9.33 11.46
C THR A 54 1.95 -10.07 10.28
N LEU A 55 3.03 -9.56 9.70
CA LEU A 55 3.70 -10.16 8.55
C LEU A 55 4.60 -11.34 8.97
N ARG A 56 4.93 -12.22 8.02
CA ARG A 56 5.96 -13.24 8.23
C ARG A 56 7.34 -12.57 8.26
N HIS A 57 8.05 -12.75 9.38
CA HIS A 57 9.42 -12.26 9.59
C HIS A 57 10.43 -13.37 9.42
N ALA A 58 11.64 -13.04 8.96
CA ALA A 58 12.73 -13.99 8.86
C ALA A 58 12.96 -14.71 10.20
N PRO A 59 13.18 -16.04 10.21
CA PRO A 59 13.38 -16.91 9.04
C PRO A 59 12.10 -17.43 8.36
N SER A 60 10.91 -17.01 8.79
CA SER A 60 9.63 -17.38 8.15
C SER A 60 9.42 -16.63 6.84
N HIS A 61 8.68 -17.23 5.89
CA HIS A 61 8.41 -16.68 4.56
C HIS A 61 7.00 -17.07 4.10
N TYR A 62 6.44 -16.33 3.15
CA TYR A 62 5.20 -16.72 2.45
C TYR A 62 5.51 -17.81 1.42
N ASP A 63 4.56 -18.69 1.17
CA ASP A 63 4.66 -19.79 0.21
C ASP A 63 4.58 -19.30 -1.25
#